data_AF-A0A933SDF2-F1
#
_entry.id   AF-A0A933SDF2-F1
#
_cell.length_a   1.000
_cell.length_b   1.000
_cell.length_c   1.000
_cell.angle_alpha   90.00
_cell.angle_beta   90.00
_cell.angle_gamma   90.00
#
_symmetry.space_group_name_H-M   'P 1'
#
loop_
_entity.id
_entity.type
_entity.pdbx_description
1 polymer ?
#
loop_
_entity_poly.entity_id
_entity_poly.type
_entity_poly.pdbx_seq_one_letter_code
_entity_poly.pdbx_strand_id
1 'polypeptide(L)'
;SNVMAEAGLANILRWVPFPVNELDLRNRIKNKMIRPTSIPQTLEDLVVEQAICREALRLSFVQHRTLAVGLKGKQQSRDISDALTQSATGESLVNLLDLGLVVGSGGVLSHAPRRAQALLMMLDAFLPEGVTEVAVDSIFMTPQLGVLSTVHEQAATEVFERDCLIVLGACVAPIGAGKPGQPCMTVEVRTAAGAVSTHRAACGDMMLVPGAGHERWTLTVTPERGFDVGAGRGKPLTRDVRAGEVGLVLDARGRQPFALPSDDAARIDRLRAWNRALAIYPREL
;
A
#
# COMPACT_ATOMS: atom_id res chain seq x y z
N SER A 1 11.45 4.59 20.23
CA SER A 1 11.57 4.25 18.80
C SER A 1 11.29 5.54 18.10
N ASN A 2 12.11 5.98 17.13
CA ASN A 2 11.87 7.25 16.45
C ASN A 2 10.45 7.29 15.86
N VAL A 3 9.97 6.15 15.33
CA VAL A 3 8.59 5.98 14.86
C VAL A 3 7.56 6.26 15.97
N MET A 4 7.74 5.70 17.17
CA MET A 4 6.82 5.96 18.29
C MET A 4 6.87 7.42 18.75
N ALA A 5 8.04 8.05 18.72
CA ALA A 5 8.20 9.45 19.10
C ALA A 5 7.55 10.41 18.09
N GLU A 6 7.68 10.11 16.80
CA GLU A 6 7.16 10.94 15.70
C GLU A 6 5.68 10.67 15.38
N ALA A 7 5.27 9.41 15.32
CA ALA A 7 3.87 9.05 15.03
C ALA A 7 2.98 9.18 16.27
N GLY A 8 3.51 8.95 17.46
CA GLY A 8 2.72 8.79 18.68
C GLY A 8 1.99 7.43 18.76
N LEU A 9 1.61 7.04 19.97
CA LEU A 9 0.98 5.73 20.20
C LEU A 9 -0.40 5.59 19.56
N ALA A 10 -1.20 6.65 19.57
CA ALA A 10 -2.55 6.62 18.97
C ALA A 10 -2.50 6.23 17.49
N ASN A 11 -1.52 6.74 16.74
CA ASN A 11 -1.36 6.39 15.32
C ASN A 11 -0.83 4.97 15.10
N ILE A 12 -0.15 4.38 16.07
CA ILE A 12 0.24 2.96 16.01
C ILE A 12 -0.97 2.09 16.36
N LEU A 13 -1.68 2.40 17.45
CA LEU A 13 -2.83 1.65 17.95
C LEU A 13 -4.00 1.62 16.97
N ARG A 14 -4.15 2.64 16.11
CA ARG A 14 -5.23 2.65 15.11
C ARG A 14 -5.18 1.49 14.11
N TRP A 15 -4.06 0.78 14.01
CA TRP A 15 -3.88 -0.38 13.14
C TRP A 15 -3.92 -1.72 13.88
N VAL A 16 -4.13 -1.69 15.21
CA VAL A 16 -4.18 -2.90 16.03
C VAL A 16 -5.63 -3.38 16.15
N PRO A 17 -5.97 -4.60 15.69
CA PRO A 17 -7.31 -5.14 15.64
C PRO A 17 -7.72 -5.83 16.96
N PHE A 18 -7.21 -5.37 18.09
CA PHE A 18 -7.57 -5.85 19.42
C PHE A 18 -7.24 -4.79 20.48
N PRO A 19 -7.88 -4.84 21.66
CA PRO A 19 -7.57 -3.93 22.75
C PRO A 19 -6.13 -4.11 23.23
N VAL A 20 -5.37 -3.02 23.33
CA VAL A 20 -4.01 -3.02 23.86
C VAL A 20 -3.83 -1.87 24.83
N ASN A 21 -3.28 -2.16 26.01
CA ASN A 21 -2.88 -1.14 26.95
C ASN A 21 -1.65 -0.38 26.43
N GLU A 22 -1.67 0.97 26.48
CA GLU A 22 -0.56 1.80 26.04
C GLU A 22 0.77 1.46 26.74
N LEU A 23 0.75 1.12 28.03
CA LEU A 23 1.94 0.75 28.79
C LEU A 23 2.57 -0.53 28.22
N ASP A 24 1.74 -1.53 27.93
CA ASP A 24 2.19 -2.79 27.33
C ASP A 24 2.76 -2.55 25.93
N LEU A 25 2.10 -1.72 25.13
CA LEU A 25 2.60 -1.34 23.81
C LEU A 25 3.97 -0.64 23.90
N ARG A 26 4.13 0.33 24.82
CA ARG A 26 5.43 1.00 25.05
C ARG A 26 6.50 0.01 25.44
N ASN A 27 6.19 -0.96 26.30
CA ASN A 27 7.14 -1.97 26.75
C ASN A 27 7.56 -2.90 25.60
N ARG A 28 6.60 -3.38 24.78
CA ARG A 28 6.90 -4.18 23.59
C ARG A 28 7.79 -3.43 22.61
N ILE A 29 7.48 -2.15 22.33
CA ILE A 29 8.29 -1.30 21.45
C ILE A 29 9.71 -1.11 22.00
N LYS A 30 9.86 -0.82 23.30
CA LYS A 30 11.18 -0.64 23.94
C LYS A 30 12.01 -1.92 23.89
N ASN A 31 11.41 -3.07 24.15
CA ASN A 31 12.11 -4.36 24.07
C ASN A 31 12.61 -4.64 22.65
N LYS A 32 11.77 -4.38 21.63
CA LYS A 32 12.18 -4.51 20.22
C LYS A 32 13.31 -3.54 19.84
N MET A 33 13.34 -2.33 20.39
CA MET A 33 14.48 -1.42 20.16
C MET A 33 15.80 -1.92 20.74
N ILE A 34 15.76 -2.54 21.92
CA ILE A 34 16.97 -3.11 22.55
C ILE A 34 17.43 -4.34 21.77
N ARG A 35 16.50 -5.10 21.20
CA ARG A 35 16.76 -6.34 20.45
C ARG A 35 16.07 -6.31 19.07
N PRO A 36 16.59 -5.53 18.11
CA PRO A 36 15.90 -5.29 16.83
C PRO A 36 15.75 -6.55 15.97
N THR A 37 16.60 -7.55 16.18
CA THR A 37 16.60 -8.83 15.46
C THR A 37 15.74 -9.91 16.12
N SER A 38 15.06 -9.63 17.24
CA SER A 38 14.13 -10.61 17.82
C SER A 38 12.96 -10.83 16.87
N ILE A 39 12.47 -12.05 16.78
CA ILE A 39 11.26 -12.37 16.03
C ILE A 39 10.03 -12.30 16.95
N PRO A 40 8.85 -11.90 16.43
CA PRO A 40 7.60 -12.01 17.18
C PRO A 40 7.35 -13.45 17.65
N GLN A 41 7.07 -13.62 18.94
CA GLN A 41 6.76 -14.94 19.53
C GLN A 41 5.27 -15.23 19.56
N THR A 42 4.44 -14.18 19.53
CA THR A 42 2.98 -14.26 19.51
C THR A 42 2.42 -13.58 18.26
N LEU A 43 1.17 -13.90 17.90
CA LEU A 43 0.52 -13.23 16.78
C LEU A 43 0.29 -11.74 17.09
N GLU A 44 0.00 -11.42 18.35
CA GLU A 44 -0.17 -10.07 18.85
C GLU A 44 1.12 -9.25 18.74
N ASP A 45 2.28 -9.84 19.04
CA ASP A 45 3.59 -9.20 18.81
C ASP A 45 3.80 -8.90 17.33
N LEU A 46 3.47 -9.85 16.45
CA LEU A 46 3.60 -9.68 15.00
C LEU A 46 2.73 -8.53 14.52
N VAL A 47 1.48 -8.48 14.97
CA VAL A 47 0.52 -7.44 14.57
C VAL A 47 0.96 -6.06 15.06
N VAL A 48 1.46 -5.96 16.29
CA VAL A 48 2.03 -4.72 16.82
C VAL A 48 3.24 -4.28 16.00
N GLU A 49 4.14 -5.19 15.65
CA GLU A 49 5.30 -4.89 14.80
C GLU A 49 4.88 -4.38 13.42
N GLN A 50 3.87 -5.01 12.81
CA GLN A 50 3.30 -4.59 11.54
C GLN A 50 2.59 -3.23 11.63
N ALA A 51 1.90 -2.94 12.74
CA ALA A 51 1.30 -1.62 13.00
C ALA A 51 2.37 -0.51 13.08
N ILE A 52 3.51 -0.80 13.73
CA ILE A 52 4.65 0.13 13.77
C ILE A 52 5.24 0.31 12.37
N CYS A 53 5.36 -0.76 11.58
CA CYS A 53 5.84 -0.70 10.21
C CYS A 53 4.96 0.20 9.32
N ARG A 54 3.62 0.09 9.42
CA ARG A 54 2.69 0.98 8.72
C ARG A 54 2.97 2.46 9.01
N GLU A 55 3.17 2.81 10.28
CA GLU A 55 3.48 4.19 10.65
C GLU A 55 4.88 4.63 10.23
N ALA A 56 5.87 3.74 10.28
CA ALA A 56 7.21 4.04 9.77
C ALA A 56 7.20 4.34 8.27
N LEU A 57 6.50 3.51 7.48
CA LEU A 57 6.33 3.70 6.04
C LEU A 57 5.56 4.98 5.74
N ARG A 58 4.48 5.26 6.48
CA ARG A 58 3.69 6.50 6.32
C ARG A 58 4.52 7.74 6.60
N LEU A 59 5.26 7.77 7.72
CA LEU A 59 6.13 8.90 8.06
C LEU A 59 7.21 9.11 6.99
N SER A 60 7.87 8.03 6.55
CA SER A 60 8.86 8.08 5.47
C SER A 60 8.27 8.64 4.18
N PHE A 61 7.06 8.21 3.80
CA PHE A 61 6.38 8.71 2.62
C PHE A 61 6.00 10.19 2.72
N VAL A 62 5.43 10.61 3.85
CA VAL A 62 5.11 12.01 4.11
C VAL A 62 6.37 12.86 4.00
N GLN A 63 7.47 12.44 4.63
CA GLN A 63 8.74 13.14 4.53
C GLN A 63 9.26 13.19 3.09
N HIS A 64 9.23 12.07 2.37
CA HIS A 64 9.67 12.01 0.97
C HIS A 64 8.92 13.00 0.08
N ARG A 65 7.60 13.12 0.23
CA ARG A 65 6.78 14.08 -0.53
C ARG A 65 7.19 15.53 -0.30
N THR A 66 7.72 15.88 0.89
CA THR A 66 8.23 17.23 1.17
C THR A 66 9.58 17.52 0.50
N LEU A 67 10.36 16.48 0.19
CA LEU A 67 11.67 16.58 -0.46
C LEU A 67 11.56 16.51 -1.98
N ALA A 68 10.64 15.69 -2.49
CA ALA A 68 10.35 15.54 -3.91
C ALA A 68 9.46 16.68 -4.41
N VAL A 69 9.99 17.90 -4.45
CA VAL A 69 9.28 19.10 -4.92
C VAL A 69 9.94 19.69 -6.16
N GLY A 70 9.17 20.41 -6.96
CA GLY A 70 9.73 21.16 -8.10
C GLY A 70 10.80 22.17 -7.66
N LEU A 71 11.76 22.45 -8.55
CA LEU A 71 12.87 23.38 -8.29
C LEU A 71 12.32 24.78 -7.90
N LYS A 72 12.66 25.25 -6.70
CA LYS A 72 12.37 26.63 -6.27
C LYS A 72 13.42 27.58 -6.84
N GLY A 73 12.98 28.64 -7.53
CA GLY A 73 13.84 29.77 -7.90
C GLY A 73 14.56 29.73 -9.24
N LYS A 74 14.34 28.73 -10.11
CA LYS A 74 14.75 28.83 -11.52
C LYS A 74 13.64 29.50 -12.33
N GLN A 75 14.00 30.47 -13.19
CA GLN A 75 13.11 31.02 -14.21
C GLN A 75 12.67 29.87 -15.14
N GLN A 76 11.46 29.35 -14.93
CA GLN A 76 10.83 28.46 -15.90
C GLN A 76 10.45 29.33 -17.11
N SER A 77 10.88 28.95 -18.32
CA SER A 77 10.31 29.56 -19.52
C SER A 77 8.85 29.12 -19.59
N ARG A 78 7.95 30.07 -19.36
CA ARG A 78 6.51 29.81 -19.36
C ARG A 78 5.97 30.09 -20.75
N ASP A 79 5.27 29.11 -21.32
CA ASP A 79 4.43 29.39 -22.48
C ASP A 79 3.12 30.06 -22.02
N ILE A 80 2.44 30.75 -22.93
CA ILE A 80 1.19 31.48 -22.62
C ILE A 80 0.11 30.50 -22.07
N SER A 81 0.19 29.21 -22.40
CA SER A 81 -0.67 28.16 -21.85
C SER A 81 -0.43 27.87 -20.37
N ASP A 82 0.81 27.98 -19.88
CA ASP A 82 1.18 27.69 -18.49
C ASP A 82 0.70 28.77 -17.51
N ALA A 83 0.34 29.95 -18.03
CA ALA A 83 -0.23 31.03 -17.22
C ALA A 83 -1.68 30.75 -16.76
N LEU A 84 -2.38 29.81 -17.41
CA LEU A 84 -3.77 29.44 -17.09
C LEU A 84 -3.86 28.31 -16.05
N THR A 85 -2.85 27.46 -15.96
CA THR A 85 -2.70 26.40 -14.95
C THR A 85 -1.71 26.87 -13.89
N GLN A 86 -2.22 27.62 -12.91
CA GLN A 86 -1.43 28.22 -11.84
C GLN A 86 -0.96 27.15 -10.82
N SER A 87 -0.05 26.25 -11.20
CA SER A 87 0.55 25.28 -10.27
C SER A 87 1.51 26.01 -9.33
N ALA A 88 1.34 25.86 -8.02
CA ALA A 88 2.15 26.59 -7.05
C ALA A 88 3.59 26.06 -7.02
N THR A 89 4.58 26.96 -7.02
CA THR A 89 5.98 26.57 -6.86
C THR A 89 6.19 25.86 -5.51
N GLY A 90 6.70 24.63 -5.53
CA GLY A 90 6.93 23.82 -4.34
C GLY A 90 5.89 22.72 -4.08
N GLU A 91 4.97 22.47 -5.02
CA GLU A 91 4.15 21.25 -5.00
C GLU A 91 5.01 19.99 -5.11
N SER A 92 4.54 18.91 -4.45
CA SER A 92 5.19 17.61 -4.52
C SER A 92 5.05 17.04 -5.92
N LEU A 93 6.14 16.52 -6.49
CA LEU A 93 6.17 15.80 -7.76
C LEU A 93 5.54 14.41 -7.66
N VAL A 94 5.22 13.96 -6.44
CA VAL A 94 4.59 12.66 -6.20
C VAL A 94 3.10 12.76 -6.45
N ASN A 95 2.67 12.29 -7.62
CA ASN A 95 1.26 12.05 -7.95
C ASN A 95 0.91 10.58 -7.74
N LEU A 96 -0.04 10.30 -6.85
CA LEU A 96 -0.45 8.93 -6.52
C LEU A 96 -1.23 8.25 -7.65
N LEU A 97 -1.96 9.00 -8.49
CA LEU A 97 -2.67 8.45 -9.66
C LEU A 97 -1.70 7.94 -10.73
N ASP A 98 -0.54 8.59 -10.85
CA ASP A 98 0.48 8.23 -11.83
C ASP A 98 1.45 7.18 -11.28
N LEU A 99 1.33 6.81 -10.00
CA LEU A 99 2.20 5.85 -9.34
C LEU A 99 1.85 4.42 -9.76
N GLY A 100 2.56 3.93 -10.78
CA GLY A 100 2.32 2.60 -11.35
C GLY A 100 2.82 1.41 -10.51
N LEU A 101 3.86 1.59 -9.71
CA LEU A 101 4.47 0.53 -8.92
C LEU A 101 5.04 1.08 -7.60
N VAL A 102 4.74 0.39 -6.50
CA VAL A 102 5.39 0.57 -5.19
C VAL A 102 6.23 -0.65 -4.89
N VAL A 103 7.52 -0.44 -4.59
CA VAL A 103 8.41 -1.51 -4.14
C VAL A 103 8.76 -1.29 -2.67
N GLY A 104 8.35 -2.23 -1.82
CA GLY A 104 8.70 -2.25 -0.40
C GLY A 104 10.02 -2.97 -0.16
N SER A 105 10.85 -2.45 0.75
CA SER A 105 12.07 -3.14 1.18
C SER A 105 12.26 -2.95 2.69
N GLY A 106 12.99 -3.87 3.32
CA GLY A 106 13.29 -3.87 4.76
C GLY A 106 12.75 -5.09 5.48
N GLY A 107 13.42 -5.47 6.58
CA GLY A 107 13.23 -6.77 7.23
C GLY A 107 11.78 -7.13 7.59
N VAL A 108 10.96 -6.17 8.02
CA VAL A 108 9.54 -6.43 8.35
C VAL A 108 8.70 -6.77 7.11
N LEU A 109 9.01 -6.19 5.96
CA LEU A 109 8.33 -6.47 4.69
C LEU A 109 8.87 -7.75 4.04
N SER A 110 10.20 -7.90 3.98
CA SER A 110 10.88 -9.04 3.38
C SER A 110 10.56 -10.36 4.09
N HIS A 111 10.49 -10.33 5.43
CA HIS A 111 10.23 -11.48 6.29
C HIS A 111 8.80 -11.55 6.84
N ALA A 112 7.84 -10.83 6.25
CA ALA A 112 6.44 -10.98 6.61
C ALA A 112 6.01 -12.45 6.40
N PRO A 113 5.47 -13.15 7.42
CA PRO A 113 5.10 -14.57 7.31
C PRO A 113 4.17 -14.90 6.15
N ARG A 114 3.34 -13.94 5.72
CA ARG A 114 2.52 -14.02 4.51
C ARG A 114 2.72 -12.78 3.66
N ARG A 115 2.84 -12.95 2.35
CA ARG A 115 2.94 -11.84 1.39
C ARG A 115 1.78 -10.85 1.46
N ALA A 116 0.57 -11.33 1.74
CA ALA A 116 -0.60 -10.47 1.94
C ALA A 116 -0.42 -9.47 3.10
N GLN A 117 0.38 -9.80 4.12
CA GLN A 117 0.69 -8.89 5.23
C GLN A 117 1.61 -7.75 4.77
N ALA A 118 2.63 -8.06 3.96
CA ALA A 118 3.50 -7.03 3.35
C ALA A 118 2.70 -6.10 2.45
N LEU A 119 1.84 -6.66 1.60
CA LEU A 119 0.94 -5.89 0.74
C LEU A 119 0.04 -4.96 1.56
N LEU A 120 -0.66 -5.49 2.56
CA LEU A 120 -1.57 -4.69 3.39
C LEU A 120 -0.84 -3.57 4.15
N MET A 121 0.35 -3.83 4.70
CA MET A 121 1.14 -2.79 5.37
C MET A 121 1.46 -1.62 4.42
N MET A 122 1.82 -1.91 3.17
CA MET A 122 2.11 -0.89 2.16
C MET A 122 0.85 -0.15 1.72
N LEU A 123 -0.28 -0.83 1.53
CA LEU A 123 -1.55 -0.20 1.20
C LEU A 123 -2.02 0.76 2.30
N ASP A 124 -1.91 0.35 3.57
CA ASP A 124 -2.28 1.15 4.73
C ASP A 124 -1.36 2.37 4.92
N ALA A 125 -0.07 2.21 4.62
CA ALA A 125 0.91 3.27 4.80
C ALA A 125 0.87 4.33 3.70
N PHE A 126 0.78 3.90 2.44
CA PHE A 126 0.91 4.78 1.28
C PHE A 126 -0.42 5.25 0.72
N LEU A 127 -1.52 4.53 1.00
CA LEU A 127 -2.86 4.82 0.50
C LEU A 127 -2.85 5.12 -1.02
N PRO A 128 -2.38 4.17 -1.87
CA PRO A 128 -2.28 4.40 -3.30
C PRO A 128 -3.63 4.77 -3.92
N GLU A 129 -3.61 5.46 -5.06
CA GLU A 129 -4.79 5.98 -5.75
C GLU A 129 -4.84 5.46 -7.19
N GLY A 130 -6.04 5.17 -7.69
CA GLY A 130 -6.21 4.58 -9.01
C GLY A 130 -5.77 3.11 -9.03
N VAL A 131 -4.88 2.76 -9.94
CA VAL A 131 -4.38 1.38 -10.11
C VAL A 131 -2.87 1.37 -9.90
N THR A 132 -2.43 0.66 -8.86
CA THR A 132 -1.01 0.60 -8.45
C THR A 132 -0.58 -0.84 -8.22
N GLU A 133 0.51 -1.26 -8.85
CA GLU A 133 1.16 -2.53 -8.53
C GLU A 133 2.00 -2.42 -7.26
N VAL A 134 2.15 -3.53 -6.54
CA VAL A 134 2.94 -3.61 -5.31
C VAL A 134 3.90 -4.79 -5.43
N ALA A 135 5.18 -4.54 -5.13
CA ALA A 135 6.23 -5.54 -5.07
C ALA A 135 7.04 -5.40 -3.78
N VAL A 136 7.82 -6.42 -3.46
CA VAL A 136 8.75 -6.40 -2.32
C VAL A 136 10.13 -6.88 -2.74
N ASP A 137 11.16 -6.27 -2.18
CA ASP A 137 12.49 -6.84 -2.08
C ASP A 137 12.45 -7.97 -1.04
N SER A 138 12.35 -9.19 -1.52
CA SER A 138 12.01 -10.36 -0.70
C SER A 138 13.15 -10.85 0.18
N ILE A 139 14.40 -10.52 -0.18
CA ILE A 139 15.63 -10.95 0.51
C ILE A 139 16.44 -9.77 1.07
N PHE A 140 15.93 -8.55 0.96
CA PHE A 140 16.57 -7.32 1.41
C PHE A 140 17.97 -7.11 0.82
N MET A 141 18.11 -7.38 -0.48
CA MET A 141 19.39 -7.34 -1.20
C MET A 141 19.48 -6.30 -2.32
N THR A 142 18.43 -5.50 -2.58
CA THR A 142 18.45 -4.55 -3.70
C THR A 142 19.69 -3.62 -3.68
N PRO A 143 20.09 -3.02 -2.54
CA PRO A 143 21.30 -2.19 -2.50
C PRO A 143 22.59 -2.96 -2.83
N GLN A 144 22.72 -4.19 -2.35
CA GLN A 144 23.88 -5.05 -2.56
C GLN A 144 23.97 -5.50 -4.03
N LEU A 145 22.83 -5.82 -4.65
CA LEU A 145 22.74 -6.14 -6.08
C LEU A 145 23.10 -4.92 -6.94
N GLY A 146 22.78 -3.71 -6.49
CA GLY A 146 23.21 -2.47 -7.15
C GLY A 146 24.73 -2.26 -7.15
N VAL A 147 25.44 -2.73 -6.11
CA VAL A 147 26.92 -2.74 -6.12
C VAL A 147 27.43 -3.86 -7.01
N LEU A 148 26.86 -5.07 -6.90
CA LEU A 148 27.27 -6.22 -7.71
C LEU A 148 27.11 -5.96 -9.22
N SER A 149 26.10 -5.21 -9.64
CA SER A 149 25.87 -4.92 -11.06
C SER A 149 27.03 -4.16 -11.72
N THR A 150 27.84 -3.43 -10.95
CA THR A 150 29.03 -2.72 -11.45
C THR A 150 30.19 -3.65 -11.85
N VAL A 151 30.19 -4.88 -11.33
CA VAL A 151 31.23 -5.89 -11.58
C VAL A 151 30.70 -7.11 -12.33
N HIS A 152 29.43 -7.48 -12.13
CA HIS A 152 28.81 -8.65 -12.76
C HIS A 152 27.31 -8.41 -13.02
N GLU A 153 27.00 -7.50 -13.95
CA GLU A 153 25.64 -7.08 -14.31
C GLU A 153 24.67 -8.24 -14.53
N GLN A 154 25.04 -9.24 -15.34
CA GLN A 154 24.13 -10.35 -15.68
C GLN A 154 23.68 -11.15 -14.45
N ALA A 155 24.59 -11.44 -13.51
CA ALA A 155 24.26 -12.19 -12.30
C ALA A 155 23.43 -11.32 -11.34
N ALA A 156 23.76 -10.03 -11.22
CA ALA A 156 22.97 -9.10 -10.40
C ALA A 156 21.53 -9.00 -10.92
N THR A 157 21.34 -8.88 -12.23
CA THR A 157 20.02 -8.84 -12.87
C THR A 157 19.26 -10.15 -12.69
N GLU A 158 19.90 -11.31 -12.88
CA GLU A 158 19.23 -12.60 -12.72
C GLU A 158 18.73 -12.82 -11.29
N VAL A 159 19.56 -12.53 -10.28
CA VAL A 159 19.15 -12.60 -8.87
C VAL A 159 18.08 -11.54 -8.55
N PHE A 160 18.19 -10.34 -9.14
CA PHE A 160 17.20 -9.29 -8.94
C PHE A 160 15.81 -9.69 -9.43
N GLU A 161 15.73 -10.19 -10.66
CA GLU A 161 14.45 -10.52 -11.31
C GLU A 161 13.83 -11.81 -10.77
N ARG A 162 14.64 -12.80 -10.37
CA ARG A 162 14.13 -14.12 -9.95
C ARG A 162 13.91 -14.23 -8.45
N ASP A 163 14.80 -13.67 -7.64
CA ASP A 163 14.82 -13.92 -6.19
C ASP A 163 14.51 -12.67 -5.38
N CYS A 164 14.92 -11.49 -5.85
CA CYS A 164 14.78 -10.24 -5.10
C CYS A 164 13.40 -9.60 -5.29
N LEU A 165 13.01 -9.29 -6.52
CA LEU A 165 11.81 -8.51 -6.81
C LEU A 165 10.58 -9.41 -6.95
N ILE A 166 9.86 -9.61 -5.84
CA ILE A 166 8.63 -10.39 -5.84
C ILE A 166 7.43 -9.47 -5.99
N VAL A 167 6.69 -9.64 -7.08
CA VAL A 167 5.43 -8.91 -7.29
C VAL A 167 4.35 -9.51 -6.40
N LEU A 168 3.82 -8.70 -5.49
CA LEU A 168 2.74 -9.10 -4.61
C LEU A 168 1.40 -9.07 -5.34
N GLY A 169 1.19 -8.07 -6.19
CA GLY A 169 0.00 -7.95 -7.03
C GLY A 169 -0.38 -6.50 -7.28
N ALA A 170 -1.66 -6.21 -7.41
CA ALA A 170 -2.15 -4.87 -7.70
C ALA A 170 -3.25 -4.42 -6.74
N CYS A 171 -3.41 -3.11 -6.59
CA CYS A 171 -4.48 -2.48 -5.84
C CYS A 171 -5.26 -1.53 -6.76
N VAL A 172 -6.59 -1.61 -6.68
CA VAL A 172 -7.50 -0.63 -7.28
C VAL A 172 -8.15 0.15 -6.14
N ALA A 173 -7.87 1.45 -6.07
CA ALA A 173 -8.28 2.33 -5.00
C ALA A 173 -8.82 3.67 -5.56
N PRO A 174 -10.14 3.81 -5.75
CA PRO A 174 -10.71 5.03 -6.30
C PRO A 174 -10.56 6.24 -5.34
N ILE A 175 -10.28 7.41 -5.92
CA ILE A 175 -10.39 8.72 -5.27
C ILE A 175 -11.85 9.07 -5.05
N GLY A 176 -12.17 9.48 -3.84
CA GLY A 176 -13.53 9.79 -3.40
C GLY A 176 -13.88 9.03 -2.12
N ALA A 177 -14.98 9.45 -1.51
CA ALA A 177 -15.56 8.82 -0.35
C ALA A 177 -17.09 8.77 -0.50
N GLY A 178 -17.69 7.69 -0.01
CA GLY A 178 -19.13 7.47 0.01
C GLY A 178 -19.57 6.90 1.35
N LYS A 179 -20.89 6.82 1.58
CA LYS A 179 -21.39 6.21 2.82
C LYS A 179 -21.10 4.71 2.81
N PRO A 180 -20.70 4.12 3.95
CA PRO A 180 -20.45 2.67 4.02
C PRO A 180 -21.59 1.84 3.42
N GLY A 181 -21.23 0.85 2.59
CA GLY A 181 -22.19 -0.03 1.91
C GLY A 181 -22.79 0.51 0.61
N GLN A 182 -22.57 1.78 0.25
CA GLN A 182 -22.95 2.28 -1.08
C GLN A 182 -22.03 1.73 -2.17
N PRO A 183 -22.51 1.49 -3.41
CA PRO A 183 -21.65 1.10 -4.52
C PRO A 183 -20.47 2.07 -4.71
N CYS A 184 -19.28 1.53 -4.94
CA CYS A 184 -18.06 2.31 -5.15
C CYS A 184 -17.50 2.09 -6.57
N MET A 185 -17.30 0.82 -6.94
CA MET A 185 -16.78 0.46 -8.25
C MET A 185 -17.14 -0.98 -8.64
N THR A 186 -17.09 -1.24 -9.94
CA THR A 186 -17.10 -2.59 -10.53
C THR A 186 -15.80 -2.82 -11.29
N VAL A 187 -15.18 -3.98 -11.11
CA VAL A 187 -13.93 -4.36 -11.78
C VAL A 187 -14.14 -5.66 -12.55
N GLU A 188 -14.01 -5.60 -13.87
CA GLU A 188 -13.85 -6.79 -14.71
C GLU A 188 -12.37 -7.17 -14.76
N VAL A 189 -12.08 -8.43 -14.47
CA VAL A 189 -10.73 -9.02 -14.53
C VAL A 189 -10.72 -10.03 -15.66
N ARG A 190 -9.85 -9.83 -16.64
CA ARG A 190 -9.57 -10.78 -17.72
C ARG A 190 -8.18 -11.37 -17.53
N THR A 191 -8.12 -12.69 -17.38
CA THR A 191 -6.86 -13.42 -17.22
C THR A 191 -6.16 -13.61 -18.58
N ALA A 192 -4.89 -14.01 -18.58
CA ALA A 192 -4.14 -14.27 -19.81
C ALA A 192 -4.73 -15.47 -20.58
N ALA A 193 -5.33 -16.42 -19.87
CA ALA A 193 -6.09 -17.53 -20.45
C ALA A 193 -7.46 -17.12 -21.03
N GLY A 194 -7.84 -15.84 -20.90
CA GLY A 194 -9.10 -15.29 -21.42
C GLY A 194 -10.31 -15.47 -20.50
N ALA A 195 -10.14 -16.05 -19.31
CA ALA A 195 -11.22 -16.15 -18.33
C ALA A 195 -11.60 -14.75 -17.83
N VAL A 196 -12.91 -14.48 -17.71
CA VAL A 196 -13.43 -13.18 -17.28
C VAL A 196 -14.20 -13.37 -15.98
N SER A 197 -13.95 -12.49 -15.02
CA SER A 197 -14.72 -12.40 -13.78
C SER A 197 -15.04 -10.95 -13.44
N THR A 198 -16.17 -10.73 -12.77
CA THR A 198 -16.62 -9.38 -12.40
C THR A 198 -16.78 -9.29 -10.90
N HIS A 199 -16.14 -8.28 -10.31
CA HIS A 199 -16.10 -8.05 -8.87
C HIS A 199 -16.67 -6.67 -8.56
N ARG A 200 -17.41 -6.55 -7.47
CA ARG A 200 -18.05 -5.29 -7.05
C ARG A 200 -17.63 -4.98 -5.63
N ALA A 201 -17.22 -3.74 -5.38
CA ALA A 201 -16.84 -3.27 -4.07
C ALA A 201 -17.77 -2.13 -3.64
N ALA A 202 -18.26 -2.18 -2.40
CA ALA A 202 -18.97 -1.07 -1.78
C ALA A 202 -18.02 -0.20 -0.95
N CYS A 203 -18.42 1.03 -0.68
CA CYS A 203 -17.66 1.97 0.13
C CYS A 203 -17.39 1.35 1.52
N GLY A 204 -16.12 1.36 1.94
CA GLY A 204 -15.65 0.78 3.20
C GLY A 204 -15.16 -0.67 3.09
N ASP A 205 -15.27 -1.30 1.92
CA ASP A 205 -14.85 -2.69 1.72
C ASP A 205 -13.37 -2.80 1.32
N MET A 206 -12.81 -3.97 1.64
CA MET A 206 -11.65 -4.51 0.94
C MET A 206 -12.02 -5.89 0.42
N MET A 207 -11.57 -6.21 -0.79
CA MET A 207 -11.79 -7.53 -1.39
C MET A 207 -10.50 -8.00 -2.05
N LEU A 208 -10.20 -9.29 -1.91
CA LEU A 208 -9.10 -9.95 -2.59
C LEU A 208 -9.64 -10.82 -3.73
N VAL A 209 -9.13 -10.60 -4.94
CA VAL A 209 -9.23 -11.54 -6.06
C VAL A 209 -7.89 -12.27 -6.13
N PRO A 210 -7.82 -13.54 -5.68
CA PRO A 210 -6.54 -14.25 -5.54
C PRO A 210 -5.80 -14.38 -6.86
N GLY A 211 -4.50 -14.07 -6.83
CA GLY A 211 -3.61 -14.16 -7.98
C GLY A 211 -3.14 -15.58 -8.27
N ALA A 212 -2.63 -15.78 -9.48
CA ALA A 212 -1.99 -17.02 -9.92
C ALA A 212 -0.49 -16.79 -10.25
N GLY A 213 0.22 -16.04 -9.42
CA GLY A 213 1.65 -15.77 -9.61
C GLY A 213 1.91 -14.68 -10.66
N HIS A 214 2.84 -14.93 -11.60
CA HIS A 214 3.30 -13.91 -12.56
C HIS A 214 2.36 -13.65 -13.75
N GLU A 215 1.10 -14.09 -13.67
CA GLU A 215 0.12 -13.86 -14.72
C GLU A 215 -0.17 -12.36 -14.91
N ARG A 216 -0.33 -11.92 -16.16
CA ARG A 216 -0.85 -10.59 -16.48
C ARG A 216 -2.36 -10.63 -16.63
N TRP A 217 -3.03 -9.69 -15.99
CA TRP A 217 -4.47 -9.48 -16.10
C TRP A 217 -4.77 -8.13 -16.73
N THR A 218 -5.81 -8.08 -17.54
CA THR A 218 -6.39 -6.82 -18.01
C THR A 218 -7.58 -6.48 -17.12
N LEU A 219 -7.49 -5.34 -16.44
CA LEU A 219 -8.55 -4.83 -15.58
C LEU A 219 -9.37 -3.81 -16.37
N THR A 220 -10.70 -3.88 -16.28
CA THR A 220 -11.58 -2.76 -16.65
C THR A 220 -12.31 -2.30 -15.40
N VAL A 221 -11.92 -1.14 -14.88
CA VAL A 221 -12.43 -0.54 -13.65
C VAL A 221 -13.48 0.50 -14.02
N THR A 222 -14.70 0.32 -13.53
CA THR A 222 -15.81 1.27 -13.70
C THR A 222 -16.18 1.85 -12.34
N PRO A 223 -15.73 3.08 -11.99
CA PRO A 223 -16.12 3.74 -10.75
C PRO A 223 -17.54 4.31 -10.83
N GLU A 224 -18.20 4.42 -9.69
CA GLU A 224 -19.43 5.21 -9.58
C GLU A 224 -19.16 6.70 -9.79
N ARG A 225 -20.20 7.48 -10.11
CA ARG A 225 -20.07 8.91 -10.52
C ARG A 225 -19.27 9.80 -9.57
N GLY A 226 -19.27 9.50 -8.27
CA GLY A 226 -18.56 10.28 -7.25
C GLY A 226 -17.06 9.96 -7.15
N PHE A 227 -16.59 8.93 -7.87
CA PHE A 227 -15.27 8.34 -7.71
C PHE A 227 -14.43 8.48 -8.97
N ASP A 228 -13.11 8.55 -8.81
CA ASP A 228 -12.14 8.63 -9.90
C ASP A 228 -11.05 7.57 -9.73
N VAL A 229 -10.66 6.91 -10.82
CA VAL A 229 -9.61 5.88 -10.83
C VAL A 229 -8.40 6.29 -11.67
N GLY A 230 -8.33 7.56 -12.09
CA GLY A 230 -7.26 8.15 -12.89
C GLY A 230 -7.69 8.62 -14.28
N ALA A 231 -8.93 8.33 -14.71
CA ALA A 231 -9.49 8.74 -15.99
C ALA A 231 -10.48 9.92 -15.89
N GLY A 232 -10.73 10.42 -14.69
CA GLY A 232 -11.78 11.38 -14.37
C GLY A 232 -12.97 10.72 -13.68
N ARG A 233 -13.75 11.52 -12.94
CA ARG A 233 -14.91 11.06 -12.17
C ARG A 233 -15.92 10.26 -13.00
N GLY A 234 -16.28 9.06 -12.51
CA GLY A 234 -17.24 8.15 -13.12
C GLY A 234 -16.80 7.56 -14.47
N LYS A 235 -15.57 7.84 -14.93
CA LYS A 235 -15.06 7.34 -16.21
C LYS A 235 -14.34 6.01 -15.99
N PRO A 236 -14.60 5.01 -16.85
CA PRO A 236 -13.91 3.74 -16.75
C PRO A 236 -12.44 3.87 -17.16
N LEU A 237 -11.60 3.02 -16.59
CA LEU A 237 -10.19 2.88 -16.92
C LEU A 237 -9.86 1.41 -17.18
N THR A 238 -9.16 1.14 -18.28
CA THR A 238 -8.60 -0.18 -18.57
C THR A 238 -7.09 -0.15 -18.36
N ARG A 239 -6.54 -1.13 -17.62
CA ARG A 239 -5.10 -1.21 -17.35
C ARG A 239 -4.66 -2.67 -17.17
N ASP A 240 -3.49 -2.98 -17.71
CA ASP A 240 -2.83 -4.27 -17.48
C ASP A 240 -2.03 -4.22 -16.18
N VAL A 241 -2.11 -5.31 -15.41
CA VAL A 241 -1.39 -5.48 -14.15
C VAL A 241 -0.86 -6.90 -14.03
N ARG A 242 0.15 -7.11 -13.19
CA ARG A 242 0.57 -8.44 -12.75
C ARG A 242 -0.26 -8.86 -11.54
N ALA A 243 -0.82 -10.06 -11.59
CA ALA A 243 -1.58 -10.64 -10.49
C ALA A 243 -0.72 -10.81 -9.23
N GLY A 244 0.54 -11.20 -9.40
CA GLY A 244 1.50 -11.42 -8.32
C GLY A 244 1.16 -12.62 -7.43
N GLU A 245 1.95 -12.80 -6.38
CA GLU A 245 1.77 -13.91 -5.42
C GLU A 245 0.48 -13.80 -4.58
N VAL A 246 -0.06 -12.60 -4.40
CA VAL A 246 -1.26 -12.34 -3.58
C VAL A 246 -2.50 -12.19 -4.47
N GLY A 247 -2.44 -11.35 -5.49
CA GLY A 247 -3.57 -11.04 -6.36
C GLY A 247 -3.94 -9.57 -6.45
N LEU A 248 -5.18 -9.33 -6.85
CA LEU A 248 -5.76 -7.99 -6.96
C LEU A 248 -6.54 -7.64 -5.70
N VAL A 249 -6.20 -6.53 -5.06
CA VAL A 249 -6.96 -5.95 -3.97
C VAL A 249 -7.84 -4.81 -4.49
N LEU A 250 -9.13 -4.92 -4.22
CA LEU A 250 -10.08 -3.82 -4.39
C LEU A 250 -10.18 -3.08 -3.05
N ASP A 251 -9.64 -1.87 -2.97
CA ASP A 251 -9.62 -1.05 -1.77
C ASP A 251 -10.62 0.11 -1.90
N ALA A 252 -11.84 -0.13 -1.44
CA ALA A 252 -12.92 0.84 -1.47
C ALA A 252 -13.06 1.59 -0.13
N ARG A 253 -12.01 1.61 0.70
CA ARG A 253 -12.03 2.29 2.02
C ARG A 253 -12.07 3.82 1.92
N GLY A 254 -11.91 4.36 0.72
CA GLY A 254 -11.92 5.78 0.43
C GLY A 254 -10.50 6.36 0.31
N ARG A 255 -10.38 7.36 -0.55
CA ARG A 255 -9.18 8.18 -0.73
C ARG A 255 -9.60 9.63 -0.84
N GLN A 256 -8.85 10.51 -0.19
CA GLN A 256 -9.15 11.95 -0.15
C GLN A 256 -10.61 12.26 0.29
N PRO A 257 -11.04 11.87 1.51
CA PRO A 257 -10.22 11.35 2.61
C PRO A 257 -10.31 9.82 2.83
N PHE A 258 -9.26 9.26 3.41
CA PHE A 258 -9.30 7.97 4.11
C PHE A 258 -9.50 8.23 5.61
N ALA A 259 -10.47 7.54 6.23
CA ALA A 259 -10.74 7.69 7.66
C ALA A 259 -11.08 6.33 8.29
N LEU A 260 -10.50 6.09 9.47
CA LEU A 260 -10.90 5.00 10.35
C LEU A 260 -11.99 5.48 11.31
N PRO A 261 -12.86 4.58 11.80
CA PRO A 261 -13.76 4.91 12.90
C PRO A 261 -12.99 5.48 14.11
N SER A 262 -13.54 6.51 14.74
CA SER A 262 -12.96 7.12 15.95
C SER A 262 -13.20 6.29 17.21
N ASP A 263 -14.31 5.54 17.23
CA ASP A 263 -14.60 4.57 18.29
C ASP A 263 -13.71 3.33 18.16
N ASP A 264 -13.12 2.91 19.28
CA ASP A 264 -12.15 1.81 19.31
C ASP A 264 -12.77 0.48 18.90
N ALA A 265 -13.98 0.16 19.36
CA ALA A 265 -14.64 -1.10 19.04
C ALA A 265 -14.99 -1.16 17.56
N ALA A 266 -15.62 -0.09 17.02
CA ALA A 266 -15.95 0.00 15.60
C ALA A 266 -14.70 -0.05 14.70
N ARG A 267 -13.59 0.57 15.13
CA ARG A 267 -12.30 0.49 14.41
C ARG A 267 -11.76 -0.94 14.41
N ILE A 268 -11.69 -1.57 15.58
CA ILE A 268 -11.19 -2.95 15.73
C ILE A 268 -12.01 -3.91 14.85
N ASP A 269 -13.33 -3.82 14.89
CA ASP A 269 -14.20 -4.67 14.08
C ASP A 269 -13.98 -4.46 12.59
N ARG A 270 -13.76 -3.20 12.17
CA ARG A 270 -13.45 -2.88 10.77
C ARG A 270 -12.11 -3.46 10.33
N LEU A 271 -11.06 -3.33 11.16
CA LEU A 271 -9.75 -3.92 10.87
C LEU A 271 -9.83 -5.45 10.77
N ARG A 272 -10.57 -6.10 11.68
CA ARG A 272 -10.81 -7.55 11.64
C ARG A 272 -11.52 -7.97 10.35
N ALA A 273 -12.53 -7.20 9.92
CA ALA A 273 -13.24 -7.46 8.67
C ALA A 273 -12.30 -7.40 7.44
N TRP A 274 -11.44 -6.39 7.36
CA TRP A 274 -10.44 -6.30 6.28
C TRP A 274 -9.38 -7.40 6.37
N ASN A 275 -8.91 -7.73 7.57
CA ASN A 275 -7.97 -8.83 7.77
C ASN A 275 -8.54 -10.17 7.31
N ARG A 276 -9.83 -10.43 7.57
CA ARG A 276 -10.53 -11.61 7.04
C ARG A 276 -10.64 -11.58 5.52
N ALA A 277 -11.10 -10.45 4.96
CA ALA A 277 -11.32 -10.31 3.53
C ALA A 277 -10.04 -10.54 2.68
N LEU A 278 -8.86 -10.27 3.26
CA LEU A 278 -7.57 -10.47 2.62
C LEU A 278 -6.78 -11.68 3.18
N ALA A 279 -7.40 -12.51 4.03
CA ALA A 279 -6.79 -13.69 4.65
C ALA A 279 -5.41 -13.43 5.33
N ILE A 280 -5.29 -12.27 6.01
CA ILE A 280 -4.02 -11.75 6.54
C ILE A 280 -3.42 -12.64 7.62
N TYR A 281 -4.25 -13.19 8.50
CA TYR A 281 -3.82 -14.03 9.63
C TYR A 281 -4.51 -15.41 9.58
N PRO A 282 -3.85 -16.48 10.08
CA PRO A 282 -4.39 -17.85 10.02
C PRO A 282 -5.58 -18.10 10.95
N ARG A 283 -5.79 -17.23 11.94
CA ARG A 283 -6.87 -17.30 12.94
C ARG A 283 -7.36 -15.88 13.21
N GLU A 284 -8.58 -15.77 13.72
CA GLU A 284 -9.09 -14.47 14.17
C GLU A 284 -8.33 -14.00 15.42
N LEU A 285 -8.05 -12.69 15.42
CA LEU A 285 -7.53 -11.92 16.54
C LEU A 285 -8.69 -11.30 17.31
#